data_AF-A0A239R2D8-F1
#
_entry.id   AF-A0A239R2D8-F1
#
_cell.length_a   1.000
_cell.length_b   1.000
_cell.length_c   1.000
_cell.angle_alpha   90.00
_cell.angle_beta   90.00
_cell.angle_gamma   90.00
#
_symmetry.space_group_name_H-M   'P 1'
#
loop_
_entity.id
_entity.type
_entity.pdbx_description
1 polymer ?
#
loop_
_entity_poly.entity_id
_entity_poly.type
_entity_poly.pdbx_seq_one_letter_code
_entity_poly.pdbx_strand_id
1 'polypeptide(L)'
;MNWEFGKVTDYFDNSIKNCIWEYSQEYGKLSDVERYIVNGQIRDRIEGYLEQVRSYNVSLLPVVLGTVVDDIYRSGNLSYYYNDDVAEYLSVTAKVVLDWYKQKGIQIHYMTNNSFSDQTRPLIVFPEMFTKAGLIYICPQQIMYDEMRKNGISPDQFAIYAKDFVSKTLQKTKDITMLCCETGTHYIHLDIDGDFSAFNIDFSYIGKENHVLVFREEAPQDSAKITYL
;
A
#
# COMPACT_ATOMS: atom_id res chain seq x y z
N MET A 1 -1.65 -21.93 13.76
CA MET A 1 -0.72 -20.81 14.01
C MET A 1 -1.25 -19.97 15.17
N ASN A 2 -0.40 -19.37 16.02
CA ASN A 2 -0.87 -18.37 16.99
C ASN A 2 -0.88 -16.99 16.31
N TRP A 3 -2.03 -16.29 16.34
CA TRP A 3 -2.23 -14.98 15.70
C TRP A 3 -1.97 -13.80 16.65
N GLU A 4 -1.46 -14.08 17.86
CA GLU A 4 -1.08 -13.09 18.86
C GLU A 4 0.40 -12.70 18.70
N PHE A 5 0.66 -11.71 17.86
CA PHE A 5 2.01 -11.17 17.69
C PHE A 5 2.36 -10.11 18.73
N GLY A 6 3.67 -9.81 18.88
CA GLY A 6 4.21 -8.91 19.91
C GLY A 6 4.12 -7.43 19.58
N LYS A 7 4.01 -7.06 18.30
CA LYS A 7 3.78 -5.70 17.80
C LYS A 7 3.03 -5.72 16.48
N VAL A 8 2.41 -4.59 16.09
CA VAL A 8 1.64 -4.47 14.83
C VAL A 8 2.49 -4.79 13.60
N THR A 9 3.76 -4.41 13.58
CA THR A 9 4.63 -4.66 12.41
C THR A 9 4.96 -6.14 12.22
N ASP A 10 4.83 -7.00 13.24
CA ASP A 10 5.12 -8.43 13.12
C ASP A 10 4.18 -9.14 12.14
N TYR A 11 2.98 -8.61 11.93
CA TYR A 11 2.04 -9.13 10.93
C TYR A 11 2.56 -8.94 9.49
N PHE A 12 3.54 -8.07 9.29
CA PHE A 12 4.01 -7.65 7.97
C PHE A 12 5.52 -7.80 7.78
N ASP A 13 6.27 -8.15 8.83
CA ASP A 13 7.72 -8.09 8.87
C ASP A 13 8.37 -8.99 7.80
N ASN A 14 8.93 -8.36 6.77
CA ASN A 14 9.61 -9.07 5.69
C ASN A 14 11.14 -9.17 5.86
N SER A 15 11.69 -8.85 7.03
CA SER A 15 13.14 -8.78 7.25
C SER A 15 13.89 -10.12 7.10
N ILE A 16 13.20 -11.24 7.27
CA ILE A 16 13.78 -12.59 7.15
C ILE A 16 13.13 -13.37 5.99
N LYS A 17 11.82 -13.24 5.83
CA LYS A 17 10.99 -13.97 4.85
C LYS A 17 9.72 -13.18 4.58
N ASN A 18 9.06 -13.44 3.44
CA ASN A 18 7.83 -12.75 3.08
C ASN A 18 6.66 -13.21 3.97
N CYS A 19 6.53 -12.60 5.17
CA CYS A 19 5.57 -13.01 6.18
C CYS A 19 4.14 -12.81 5.74
N ILE A 20 3.84 -11.75 4.96
CA ILE A 20 2.49 -11.56 4.39
C ILE A 20 2.09 -12.77 3.54
N TRP A 21 2.99 -13.25 2.68
CA TRP A 21 2.74 -14.46 1.91
C TRP A 21 2.54 -15.67 2.83
N GLU A 22 3.49 -15.97 3.71
CA GLU A 22 3.40 -17.18 4.55
C GLU A 22 2.17 -17.20 5.45
N TYR A 23 1.87 -16.07 6.09
CA TYR A 23 0.72 -15.94 6.98
C TYR A 23 -0.58 -15.98 6.20
N SER A 24 -0.63 -15.45 4.97
CA SER A 24 -1.80 -15.62 4.13
C SER A 24 -2.08 -17.10 3.82
N GLN A 25 -1.06 -17.92 3.58
CA GLN A 25 -1.27 -19.35 3.31
C GLN A 25 -1.75 -20.11 4.55
N GLU A 26 -1.30 -19.73 5.75
CA GLU A 26 -1.82 -20.29 7.00
C GLU A 26 -3.25 -19.82 7.30
N TYR A 27 -3.56 -18.56 6.99
CA TYR A 27 -4.91 -18.01 7.11
C TYR A 27 -5.88 -18.68 6.13
N GLY A 28 -5.45 -18.93 4.89
CA GLY A 28 -6.23 -19.59 3.85
C GLY A 28 -6.72 -21.00 4.25
N LYS A 29 -5.97 -21.71 5.09
CA LYS A 29 -6.31 -23.06 5.59
C LYS A 29 -7.41 -23.07 6.66
N LEU A 30 -7.74 -21.92 7.24
CA LEU A 30 -8.75 -21.82 8.29
C LEU A 30 -10.16 -21.99 7.70
N SER A 31 -11.02 -22.70 8.43
CA SER A 31 -12.46 -22.74 8.16
C SER A 31 -13.12 -21.38 8.42
N ASP A 32 -14.32 -21.16 7.89
CA ASP A 32 -15.06 -19.89 8.08
C ASP A 32 -15.27 -19.52 9.55
N VAL A 33 -15.51 -20.52 10.41
CA VAL A 33 -15.69 -20.31 11.85
C VAL A 33 -14.37 -19.88 12.50
N GLU A 34 -13.25 -20.52 12.14
CA GLU A 34 -11.93 -20.15 12.63
C GLU A 34 -11.54 -18.76 12.14
N ARG A 35 -11.81 -18.42 10.87
CA ARG A 35 -11.59 -17.08 10.30
C ARG A 35 -12.37 -16.02 11.08
N TYR A 36 -13.64 -16.26 11.40
CA TYR A 36 -14.43 -15.31 12.20
C TYR A 36 -13.79 -15.01 13.56
N ILE A 37 -13.34 -16.05 14.26
CA ILE A 37 -12.68 -15.91 15.58
C ILE A 37 -11.34 -15.18 15.44
N VAL A 38 -10.50 -15.63 14.51
CA VAL A 38 -9.17 -15.06 14.26
C VAL A 38 -9.27 -13.60 13.83
N ASN A 39 -10.24 -13.23 13.00
CA ASN A 39 -10.43 -11.85 12.56
C ASN A 39 -10.77 -10.91 13.72
N GLY A 40 -11.58 -11.36 14.68
CA GLY A 40 -11.84 -10.61 15.91
C GLY A 40 -10.57 -10.43 16.74
N GLN A 41 -9.82 -11.50 16.94
CA GLN A 41 -8.56 -11.47 17.72
C GLN A 41 -7.50 -10.56 17.09
N ILE A 42 -7.29 -10.65 15.77
CA ILE A 42 -6.35 -9.80 15.04
C ILE A 42 -6.77 -8.33 15.18
N ARG A 43 -8.06 -8.02 15.00
CA ARG A 43 -8.55 -6.65 15.13
C ARG A 43 -8.30 -6.08 16.52
N ASP A 44 -8.78 -6.77 17.55
CA ASP A 44 -8.64 -6.31 18.94
C ASP A 44 -7.17 -6.13 19.31
N ARG A 45 -6.30 -7.00 18.81
CA ARG A 45 -4.86 -6.94 19.08
C ARG A 45 -4.19 -5.76 18.39
N ILE A 46 -4.46 -5.55 17.10
CA ILE A 46 -3.92 -4.43 16.32
C ILE A 46 -4.39 -3.10 16.92
N GLU A 47 -5.69 -2.94 17.14
CA GLU A 47 -6.26 -1.71 17.70
C GLU A 47 -5.73 -1.44 19.11
N GLY A 48 -5.64 -2.47 19.95
CA GLY A 48 -5.07 -2.37 21.30
C GLY A 48 -3.61 -1.91 21.29
N TYR A 49 -2.79 -2.43 20.36
CA TYR A 49 -1.41 -1.96 20.21
C TYR A 49 -1.33 -0.52 19.73
N LEU A 50 -2.14 -0.12 18.75
CA LEU A 50 -2.13 1.25 18.25
C LEU A 50 -2.56 2.25 19.34
N GLU A 51 -3.55 1.89 20.16
CA GLU A 51 -3.95 2.69 21.32
C GLU A 51 -2.86 2.76 22.40
N GLN A 52 -2.14 1.65 22.64
CA GLN A 52 -0.99 1.63 23.55
C GLN A 52 0.13 2.54 23.04
N VAL A 53 0.49 2.44 21.76
CA VAL A 53 1.50 3.31 21.12
C VAL A 53 1.07 4.77 21.22
N ARG A 54 -0.18 5.09 20.89
CA ARG A 54 -0.73 6.45 21.00
C ARG A 54 -0.61 7.01 22.42
N SER A 55 -0.91 6.19 23.42
CA SER A 55 -0.90 6.58 24.83
C SER A 55 0.51 6.75 25.39
N TYR A 56 1.46 5.93 24.94
CA TYR A 56 2.83 5.92 25.43
C TYR A 56 3.75 6.90 24.67
N ASN A 57 3.70 6.87 23.35
CA ASN A 57 4.49 7.76 22.50
C ASN A 57 3.81 7.95 21.13
N VAL A 58 3.03 9.03 21.01
CA VAL A 58 2.33 9.42 19.78
C VAL A 58 3.28 9.64 18.60
N SER A 59 4.56 9.98 18.83
CA SER A 59 5.53 10.22 17.75
C SER A 59 5.89 8.94 16.98
N LEU A 60 5.56 7.76 17.51
CA LEU A 60 5.78 6.48 16.84
C LEU A 60 4.67 6.12 15.86
N LEU A 61 3.51 6.77 15.92
CA LEU A 61 2.38 6.48 15.05
C LEU A 61 2.72 6.67 13.55
N PRO A 62 3.33 7.80 13.12
CA PRO A 62 3.78 7.92 11.73
C PRO A 62 4.77 6.82 11.32
N VAL A 63 5.66 6.42 12.23
CA VAL A 63 6.66 5.39 11.97
C VAL A 63 5.98 4.05 11.70
N VAL A 64 5.09 3.62 12.58
CA VAL A 64 4.33 2.36 12.43
C VAL A 64 3.52 2.36 11.13
N LEU A 65 2.81 3.45 10.82
CA LEU A 65 2.02 3.55 9.60
C LEU A 65 2.89 3.44 8.33
N GLY A 66 4.00 4.18 8.29
CA GLY A 66 4.95 4.10 7.18
C GLY A 66 5.56 2.71 7.02
N THR A 67 5.95 2.06 8.12
CA THR A 67 6.51 0.70 8.10
C THR A 67 5.51 -0.32 7.57
N VAL A 68 4.25 -0.28 8.00
CA VAL A 68 3.22 -1.21 7.51
C VAL A 68 3.03 -1.09 5.99
N VAL A 69 2.93 0.14 5.47
CA VAL A 69 2.78 0.35 4.02
C VAL A 69 4.04 -0.08 3.26
N ASP A 70 5.22 0.20 3.80
CA ASP A 70 6.49 -0.25 3.22
C ASP A 70 6.63 -1.78 3.21
N ASP A 71 6.18 -2.46 4.25
CA ASP A 71 6.17 -3.93 4.31
C ASP A 71 5.21 -4.54 3.28
N ILE A 72 4.03 -3.96 3.08
CA ILE A 72 3.12 -4.39 2.02
C ILE A 72 3.80 -4.23 0.65
N TYR A 73 4.50 -3.11 0.43
CA TYR A 73 5.21 -2.85 -0.82
C TYR A 73 6.34 -3.87 -1.05
N ARG A 74 7.14 -4.15 -0.02
CA ARG A 74 8.20 -5.17 -0.03
C ARG A 74 7.66 -6.57 -0.30
N SER A 75 6.61 -6.96 0.39
CA SER A 75 5.96 -8.25 0.14
C SER A 75 5.50 -8.38 -1.30
N GLY A 76 4.82 -7.36 -1.84
CA GLY A 76 4.37 -7.40 -3.23
C GLY A 76 5.51 -7.53 -4.22
N ASN A 77 6.66 -6.92 -3.93
CA ASN A 77 7.84 -7.02 -4.79
C ASN A 77 8.48 -8.41 -4.75
N LEU A 78 8.52 -9.04 -3.57
CA LEU A 78 9.05 -10.39 -3.34
C LEU A 78 8.11 -11.50 -3.82
N SER A 79 6.80 -11.27 -3.81
CA SER A 79 5.78 -12.26 -4.14
C SER A 79 5.77 -12.57 -5.64
N TYR A 80 6.09 -13.81 -6.02
CA TYR A 80 5.95 -14.28 -7.40
C TYR A 80 4.50 -14.36 -7.87
N TYR A 81 3.56 -14.51 -6.94
CA TYR A 81 2.15 -14.74 -7.20
C TYR A 81 1.29 -13.96 -6.20
N TYR A 82 0.14 -13.49 -6.66
CA TYR A 82 -0.91 -12.92 -5.82
C TYR A 82 -2.13 -13.83 -5.90
N ASN A 83 -2.71 -14.16 -4.74
CA ASN A 83 -3.90 -15.00 -4.66
C ASN A 83 -4.92 -14.42 -3.66
N ASP A 84 -6.10 -15.02 -3.64
CA ASP A 84 -7.20 -14.60 -2.77
C ASP A 84 -6.84 -14.70 -1.27
N ASP A 85 -5.98 -15.65 -0.88
CA ASP A 85 -5.53 -15.76 0.51
C ASP A 85 -4.74 -14.53 0.94
N VAL A 86 -3.83 -14.02 0.10
CA VAL A 86 -3.10 -12.76 0.35
C VAL A 86 -4.07 -11.59 0.45
N ALA A 87 -5.05 -11.53 -0.45
CA ALA A 87 -6.08 -10.50 -0.47
C ALA A 87 -6.87 -10.45 0.84
N GLU A 88 -7.36 -11.61 1.28
CA GLU A 88 -8.12 -11.76 2.52
C GLU A 88 -7.26 -11.44 3.74
N TYR A 89 -6.04 -11.94 3.79
CA TYR A 89 -5.10 -11.66 4.87
C TYR A 89 -4.84 -10.16 5.06
N LEU A 90 -4.57 -9.43 3.97
CA LEU A 90 -4.39 -7.98 4.00
C LEU A 90 -5.67 -7.25 4.45
N SER A 91 -6.85 -7.75 4.08
CA SER A 91 -8.13 -7.16 4.45
C SER A 91 -8.46 -7.28 5.94
N VAL A 92 -7.89 -8.29 6.63
CA VAL A 92 -8.10 -8.51 8.06
C VAL A 92 -6.95 -8.00 8.93
N THR A 93 -5.82 -7.62 8.32
CA THR A 93 -4.64 -7.08 9.02
C THR A 93 -4.39 -5.62 8.66
N ALA A 94 -3.81 -5.36 7.47
CA ALA A 94 -3.42 -4.02 7.03
C ALA A 94 -4.59 -3.05 7.00
N LYS A 95 -5.75 -3.51 6.51
CA LYS A 95 -6.95 -2.66 6.48
C LYS A 95 -7.42 -2.23 7.86
N VAL A 96 -7.29 -3.09 8.88
CA VAL A 96 -7.60 -2.71 10.26
C VAL A 96 -6.66 -1.60 10.75
N VAL A 97 -5.36 -1.70 10.45
CA VAL A 97 -4.39 -0.65 10.77
C VAL A 97 -4.82 0.67 10.11
N LEU A 98 -5.03 0.68 8.80
CA LEU A 98 -5.38 1.89 8.06
C LEU A 98 -6.72 2.48 8.50
N ASP A 99 -7.74 1.66 8.68
CA ASP A 99 -9.05 2.13 9.13
C ASP A 99 -8.94 2.78 10.53
N TRP A 100 -8.10 2.25 11.42
CA TRP A 100 -7.82 2.88 12.72
C TRP A 100 -7.19 4.27 12.55
N TYR A 101 -6.16 4.41 11.71
CA TYR A 101 -5.52 5.71 11.45
C TYR A 101 -6.50 6.71 10.84
N LYS A 102 -7.29 6.28 9.86
CA LYS A 102 -8.35 7.08 9.25
C LYS A 102 -9.36 7.57 10.27
N GLN A 103 -9.79 6.72 11.20
CA GLN A 103 -10.70 7.11 12.30
C GLN A 103 -10.09 8.15 13.25
N LYS A 104 -8.76 8.19 13.38
CA LYS A 104 -8.04 9.25 14.13
C LYS A 104 -7.75 10.50 13.30
N GLY A 105 -8.21 10.54 12.04
CA GLY A 105 -7.97 11.66 11.14
C GLY A 105 -6.53 11.72 10.62
N ILE A 106 -5.74 10.65 10.75
CA ILE A 106 -4.36 10.57 10.28
C ILE A 106 -4.35 9.89 8.91
N GLN A 107 -3.68 10.49 7.93
CA GLN A 107 -3.57 9.99 6.57
C GLN A 107 -2.11 9.69 6.22
N ILE A 108 -1.88 8.71 5.33
CA ILE A 108 -0.55 8.46 4.75
C ILE A 108 -0.55 8.79 3.26
N HIS A 109 0.46 9.54 2.84
CA HIS A 109 0.85 9.78 1.47
C HIS A 109 2.16 9.02 1.25
N TYR A 110 2.08 7.81 0.73
CA TYR A 110 3.28 7.02 0.43
C TYR A 110 3.65 7.26 -1.03
N MET A 111 4.81 7.85 -1.28
CA MET A 111 5.27 8.22 -2.61
C MET A 111 6.50 7.39 -2.97
N THR A 112 6.57 6.95 -4.21
CA THR A 112 7.71 6.19 -4.69
C THR A 112 7.93 6.41 -6.18
N ASN A 113 9.20 6.48 -6.57
CA ASN A 113 9.60 6.58 -7.96
C ASN A 113 10.58 5.45 -8.27
N ASN A 114 10.13 4.42 -8.97
CA ASN A 114 10.89 3.19 -9.16
C ASN A 114 10.73 2.63 -10.56
N SER A 115 11.81 2.08 -11.09
CA SER A 115 11.80 1.30 -12.33
C SER A 115 11.59 -0.19 -12.03
N PHE A 116 10.85 -0.89 -12.89
CA PHE A 116 10.60 -2.33 -12.75
C PHE A 116 11.02 -3.07 -14.01
N SER A 117 11.84 -4.12 -13.85
CA SER A 117 12.13 -5.07 -14.94
C SER A 117 10.91 -5.93 -15.27
N ASP A 118 10.12 -6.26 -14.25
CA ASP A 118 8.84 -6.97 -14.38
C ASP A 118 7.67 -6.02 -14.14
N GLN A 119 7.04 -5.60 -15.24
CA GLN A 119 5.90 -4.68 -15.22
C GLN A 119 4.62 -5.33 -14.66
N THR A 120 4.56 -6.66 -14.48
CA THR A 120 3.39 -7.29 -13.84
C THR A 120 3.21 -6.83 -12.39
N ARG A 121 4.32 -6.46 -11.72
CA ARG A 121 4.29 -5.95 -10.34
C ARG A 121 3.48 -4.66 -10.23
N PRO A 122 3.89 -3.54 -10.86
CA PRO A 122 3.16 -2.28 -10.75
C PRO A 122 1.84 -2.22 -11.51
N LEU A 123 1.63 -3.07 -12.52
CA LEU A 123 0.40 -3.04 -13.32
C LEU A 123 -0.70 -4.00 -12.82
N ILE A 124 -0.34 -5.05 -12.07
CA ILE A 124 -1.29 -6.11 -11.67
C ILE A 124 -1.20 -6.40 -10.17
N VAL A 125 -0.02 -6.71 -9.63
CA VAL A 125 0.14 -7.18 -8.24
C VAL A 125 -0.08 -6.05 -7.22
N PHE A 126 0.60 -4.92 -7.38
CA PHE A 126 0.50 -3.80 -6.44
C PHE A 126 -0.91 -3.21 -6.34
N PRO A 127 -1.64 -2.93 -7.44
CA PRO A 127 -3.01 -2.43 -7.35
C PRO A 127 -3.89 -3.30 -6.46
N GLU A 128 -3.83 -4.62 -6.65
CA GLU A 128 -4.61 -5.59 -5.90
C GLU A 128 -4.22 -5.60 -4.41
N MET A 129 -2.93 -5.73 -4.11
CA MET A 129 -2.45 -5.78 -2.72
C MET A 129 -2.78 -4.50 -1.95
N PHE A 130 -2.49 -3.32 -2.52
CA PHE A 130 -2.72 -2.05 -1.85
C PHE A 130 -4.21 -1.76 -1.67
N THR A 131 -5.03 -2.08 -2.67
CA THR A 131 -6.49 -1.90 -2.57
C THR A 131 -7.08 -2.77 -1.46
N LYS A 132 -6.65 -4.04 -1.35
CA LYS A 132 -7.10 -4.95 -0.28
C LYS A 132 -6.60 -4.54 1.10
N ALA A 133 -5.40 -3.97 1.17
CA ALA A 133 -4.88 -3.37 2.39
C ALA A 133 -5.63 -2.11 2.81
N GLY A 134 -6.43 -1.48 1.94
CA GLY A 134 -7.21 -0.27 2.23
C GLY A 134 -6.56 1.03 1.77
N LEU A 135 -5.55 0.98 0.89
CA LEU A 135 -4.99 2.14 0.21
C LEU A 135 -5.61 2.32 -1.17
N ILE A 136 -5.69 3.56 -1.64
CA ILE A 136 -5.83 3.84 -3.06
C ILE A 136 -4.46 3.69 -3.73
N TYR A 137 -4.39 2.89 -4.79
CA TYR A 137 -3.20 2.77 -5.61
C TYR A 137 -3.25 3.77 -6.76
N ILE A 138 -2.30 4.71 -6.79
CA ILE A 138 -2.19 5.74 -7.81
C ILE A 138 -0.91 5.49 -8.60
N CYS A 139 -1.05 5.03 -9.84
CA CYS A 139 0.07 4.85 -10.75
C CYS A 139 -0.36 5.25 -12.17
N PRO A 140 0.25 6.29 -12.78
CA PRO A 140 -0.10 6.72 -14.13
C PRO A 140 -0.07 5.57 -15.16
N GLN A 141 0.96 4.73 -15.10
CA GLN A 141 1.19 3.63 -16.03
C GLN A 141 0.11 2.55 -15.87
N GLN A 142 -0.32 2.27 -14.63
CA GLN A 142 -1.42 1.36 -14.37
C GLN A 142 -2.77 1.93 -14.81
N ILE A 143 -3.03 3.21 -14.56
CA ILE A 143 -4.25 3.90 -15.03
C ILE A 143 -4.33 3.85 -16.56
N MET A 144 -3.21 4.09 -17.23
CA MET A 144 -3.09 4.00 -18.68
C MET A 144 -3.36 2.58 -19.16
N TYR A 145 -2.74 1.58 -18.53
CA TYR A 145 -2.95 0.16 -18.84
C TYR A 145 -4.44 -0.22 -18.76
N ASP A 146 -5.14 0.18 -17.71
CA ASP A 146 -6.57 -0.09 -17.54
C ASP A 146 -7.43 0.61 -18.61
N GLU A 147 -7.14 1.87 -18.94
CA GLU A 147 -7.86 2.59 -19.99
C GLU A 147 -7.63 1.94 -21.37
N MET A 148 -6.41 1.53 -21.68
CA MET A 148 -6.10 0.80 -22.92
C MET A 148 -6.89 -0.50 -23.03
N ARG A 149 -6.93 -1.30 -21.96
CA ARG A 149 -7.71 -2.55 -21.91
C ARG A 149 -9.20 -2.31 -22.09
N LYS A 150 -9.75 -1.26 -21.48
CA LYS A 150 -11.17 -0.87 -21.66
C LYS A 150 -11.50 -0.48 -23.10
N ASN A 151 -10.52 0.01 -23.85
CA ASN A 151 -10.65 0.33 -25.28
C ASN A 151 -10.29 -0.87 -26.19
N GLY A 152 -10.10 -2.07 -25.64
CA GLY A 152 -9.78 -3.27 -26.41
C GLY A 152 -8.35 -3.32 -26.94
N ILE A 153 -7.46 -2.45 -26.45
CA ILE A 153 -6.05 -2.43 -26.85
C ILE A 153 -5.28 -3.46 -26.01
N SER A 154 -4.51 -4.32 -26.68
CA SER A 154 -3.71 -5.36 -26.00
C SER A 154 -2.54 -4.74 -25.22
N PRO A 155 -2.16 -5.30 -24.05
CA PRO A 155 -0.94 -4.95 -23.33
C PRO A 155 0.33 -4.89 -24.20
N ASP A 156 0.46 -5.80 -25.17
CA ASP A 156 1.64 -5.84 -26.06
C ASP A 156 1.76 -4.61 -26.96
N GLN A 157 0.68 -3.84 -27.10
CA GLN A 157 0.62 -2.61 -27.88
C GLN A 157 0.84 -1.36 -27.00
N PHE A 158 1.21 -1.53 -25.71
CA PHE A 158 1.45 -0.43 -24.78
C PHE A 158 2.41 0.63 -25.35
N ALA A 159 3.57 0.20 -25.83
CA ALA A 159 4.58 1.12 -26.39
C ALA A 159 4.10 1.90 -27.62
N ILE A 160 3.08 1.40 -28.34
CA ILE A 160 2.53 2.03 -29.55
C ILE A 160 1.53 3.11 -29.16
N TYR A 161 0.60 2.80 -28.25
CA TYR A 161 -0.54 3.67 -27.94
C TYR A 161 -0.39 4.49 -26.67
N ALA A 162 0.59 4.22 -25.80
CA ALA A 162 0.74 4.90 -24.50
C ALA A 162 0.70 6.43 -24.61
N LYS A 163 1.31 7.00 -25.65
CA LYS A 163 1.35 8.45 -25.89
C LYS A 163 -0.02 9.09 -26.01
N ASP A 164 -1.00 8.38 -26.55
CA ASP A 164 -2.36 8.89 -26.76
C ASP A 164 -3.12 9.05 -25.44
N PHE A 165 -2.65 8.40 -24.37
CA PHE A 165 -3.29 8.40 -23.06
C PHE A 165 -2.59 9.32 -22.05
N VAL A 166 -1.35 9.77 -22.30
CA VAL A 166 -0.52 10.50 -21.33
C VAL A 166 -1.26 11.68 -20.69
N SER A 167 -1.76 12.63 -21.49
CA SER A 167 -2.38 13.84 -20.95
C SER A 167 -3.62 13.54 -20.08
N LYS A 168 -4.46 12.60 -20.51
CA LYS A 168 -5.66 12.18 -19.77
C LYS A 168 -5.27 11.47 -18.47
N THR A 169 -4.28 10.60 -18.53
CA THR A 169 -3.75 9.88 -17.37
C THR A 169 -3.16 10.83 -16.34
N LEU A 170 -2.32 11.78 -16.75
CA LEU A 170 -1.72 12.76 -15.84
C LEU A 170 -2.78 13.60 -15.13
N GLN A 171 -3.83 14.03 -15.84
CA GLN A 171 -4.93 14.74 -15.21
C GLN A 171 -5.67 13.86 -14.21
N LYS A 172 -5.98 12.61 -14.58
CA LYS A 172 -6.67 11.66 -13.70
C LYS A 172 -5.86 11.32 -12.45
N THR A 173 -4.54 11.16 -12.55
CA THR A 173 -3.64 11.01 -11.41
C THR A 173 -3.79 12.19 -10.45
N LYS A 174 -3.72 13.42 -10.96
CA LYS A 174 -3.89 14.63 -10.14
C LYS A 174 -5.25 14.66 -9.45
N ASP A 175 -6.33 14.36 -10.19
CA ASP A 175 -7.69 14.39 -9.66
C ASP A 175 -7.87 13.35 -8.53
N ILE A 176 -7.32 12.14 -8.70
CA ILE A 176 -7.36 11.09 -7.67
C ILE A 176 -6.53 11.51 -6.44
N THR A 177 -5.33 12.02 -6.63
CA THR A 177 -4.46 12.48 -5.52
C THR A 177 -5.15 13.59 -4.73
N MET A 178 -5.72 14.60 -5.39
CA MET A 178 -6.48 15.68 -4.73
C MET A 178 -7.67 15.13 -3.95
N LEU A 179 -8.47 14.24 -4.56
CA LEU A 179 -9.61 13.64 -3.88
C LEU A 179 -9.19 12.84 -2.65
N CYS A 180 -8.08 12.10 -2.72
CA CYS A 180 -7.56 11.37 -1.56
C CYS A 180 -7.17 12.33 -0.43
N CYS A 181 -6.48 13.42 -0.76
CA CYS A 181 -6.11 14.45 0.21
C CYS A 181 -7.33 15.15 0.83
N GLU A 182 -8.37 15.44 0.05
CA GLU A 182 -9.61 16.09 0.54
C GLU A 182 -10.45 15.17 1.42
N THR A 183 -10.41 13.86 1.17
CA THR A 183 -11.26 12.86 1.85
C THR A 183 -10.55 12.12 3.00
N GLY A 184 -9.28 12.45 3.28
CA GLY A 184 -8.51 11.76 4.32
C GLY A 184 -8.25 10.29 4.00
N THR A 185 -8.09 9.94 2.72
CA THR A 185 -7.95 8.55 2.27
C THR A 185 -6.48 8.17 2.07
N HIS A 186 -6.02 7.10 2.72
CA HIS A 186 -4.66 6.58 2.52
C HIS A 186 -4.40 6.22 1.07
N TYR A 187 -3.22 6.56 0.56
CA TYR A 187 -2.83 6.16 -0.78
C TYR A 187 -1.33 5.93 -0.92
N ILE A 188 -1.00 5.17 -1.95
CA ILE A 188 0.35 5.07 -2.49
C ILE A 188 0.36 5.68 -3.90
N HIS A 189 1.31 6.57 -4.15
CA HIS A 189 1.58 7.19 -5.44
C HIS A 189 2.90 6.63 -5.99
N LEU A 190 2.79 5.72 -6.95
CA LEU A 190 3.93 5.16 -7.68
C LEU A 190 4.00 5.77 -9.08
N ASP A 191 5.06 6.51 -9.36
CA ASP A 191 5.42 6.87 -10.73
C ASP A 191 6.57 5.98 -11.21
N ILE A 192 6.39 5.33 -12.35
CA ILE A 192 7.39 4.44 -12.94
C ILE A 192 8.23 5.26 -13.92
N ASP A 193 9.53 5.40 -13.64
CA ASP A 193 10.45 6.19 -14.45
C ASP A 193 10.07 7.68 -14.55
N GLY A 194 9.28 8.17 -13.59
CA GLY A 194 8.84 9.56 -13.53
C GLY A 194 9.91 10.50 -13.00
N ASP A 195 9.61 11.80 -12.96
CA ASP A 195 10.41 12.77 -12.22
C ASP A 195 9.69 13.22 -10.93
N PHE A 196 10.38 13.96 -10.08
CA PHE A 196 9.83 14.44 -8.82
C PHE A 196 8.60 15.37 -8.98
N SER A 197 8.38 15.95 -10.17
CA SER A 197 7.25 16.84 -10.40
C SER A 197 5.90 16.10 -10.37
N ALA A 198 5.92 14.77 -10.53
CA ALA A 198 4.76 13.90 -10.35
C ALA A 198 4.16 14.03 -8.94
N PHE A 199 4.99 14.29 -7.92
CA PHE A 199 4.59 14.36 -6.52
C PHE A 199 4.33 15.79 -6.02
N ASN A 200 4.22 16.78 -6.91
CA ASN A 200 4.03 18.19 -6.51
C ASN A 200 2.79 18.39 -5.62
N ILE A 201 1.72 17.63 -5.84
CA ILE A 201 0.52 17.67 -5.00
C ILE A 201 0.85 17.11 -3.62
N ASP A 202 1.48 15.93 -3.57
CA ASP A 202 1.88 15.26 -2.35
C ASP A 202 2.81 16.15 -1.49
N PHE A 203 3.84 16.74 -2.11
CA PHE A 203 4.80 17.63 -1.45
C PHE A 203 4.17 18.91 -0.90
N SER A 204 3.01 19.33 -1.42
CA SER A 204 2.26 20.46 -0.84
C SER A 204 1.72 20.17 0.57
N TYR A 205 1.83 18.93 1.06
CA TYR A 205 1.42 18.50 2.39
C TYR A 205 2.58 18.28 3.38
N ILE A 206 3.82 18.58 2.98
CA ILE A 206 4.97 18.54 3.88
C ILE A 206 4.71 19.41 5.12
N GLY A 207 4.92 18.83 6.30
CA GLY A 207 4.72 19.50 7.59
C GLY A 207 3.27 19.77 7.98
N LYS A 208 2.26 19.34 7.20
CA LYS A 208 0.85 19.48 7.60
C LYS A 208 0.49 18.48 8.69
N GLU A 209 -0.25 18.95 9.69
CA GLU A 209 -0.73 18.09 10.79
C GLU A 209 -1.55 16.91 10.26
N ASN A 210 -1.43 15.76 10.94
CA ASN A 210 -2.12 14.52 10.63
C ASN A 210 -1.83 13.91 9.24
N HIS A 211 -0.85 14.44 8.49
CA HIS A 211 -0.38 13.84 7.24
C HIS A 211 0.98 13.19 7.47
N VAL A 212 1.06 11.90 7.18
CA VAL A 212 2.30 11.12 7.21
C VAL A 212 2.80 11.02 5.78
N LEU A 213 3.84 11.79 5.45
CA LEU A 213 4.46 11.74 4.12
C LEU A 213 5.66 10.81 4.18
N VAL A 214 5.64 9.78 3.34
CA VAL A 214 6.72 8.81 3.22
C VAL A 214 7.18 8.80 1.79
N PHE A 215 8.48 8.98 1.56
CA PHE A 215 9.07 8.92 0.24
C PHE A 215 10.11 7.80 0.15
N ARG A 216 10.06 7.05 -0.95
CA ARG A 216 10.98 5.96 -1.27
C ARG A 216 11.57 6.14 -2.67
N GLU A 217 12.89 6.29 -2.72
CA GLU A 217 13.65 6.46 -3.98
C GLU A 217 14.08 5.15 -4.63
N GLU A 218 14.20 4.10 -3.83
CA GLU A 218 14.77 2.84 -4.28
C GLU A 218 13.71 1.74 -4.32
N ALA A 219 13.90 0.76 -5.19
CA ALA A 219 13.02 -0.39 -5.25
C ALA A 219 12.90 -1.05 -3.86
N PRO A 220 11.75 -1.64 -3.54
CA PRO A 220 11.54 -2.36 -2.28
C PRO A 220 12.39 -3.65 -2.18
N GLN A 221 13.69 -3.47 -1.88
CA GLN A 221 14.66 -4.50 -1.46
C GLN A 221 15.00 -4.35 0.03
N ASP A 222 15.51 -5.41 0.65
CA ASP A 222 15.65 -5.58 2.11
C ASP A 222 16.48 -4.52 2.86
N SER A 223 17.15 -3.60 2.16
CA SER A 223 17.98 -2.53 2.74
C SER A 223 17.54 -1.09 2.43
N ALA A 224 16.57 -0.91 1.54
CA ALA A 224 16.28 0.42 1.02
C ALA A 224 15.40 1.23 1.98
N LYS A 225 15.84 2.46 2.25
CA LYS A 225 15.32 3.33 3.32
C LYS A 225 14.12 4.14 2.84
N ILE A 226 13.12 4.28 3.69
CA ILE A 226 12.07 5.27 3.54
C ILE A 226 12.46 6.57 4.25
N THR A 227 12.05 7.71 3.68
CA THR A 227 12.25 9.04 4.26
C THR A 227 10.91 9.61 4.69
N TYR A 228 10.83 10.11 5.92
CA TYR A 228 9.67 10.88 6.39
C TYR A 228 9.91 12.36 6.08
N LEU A 229 8.96 12.98 5.39
CA LEU A 229 9.05 14.36 4.88
C LEU A 229 8.21 15.34 5.72
#